data_AF-A0A0F3RAD3-F1
#
_entry.id   AF-A0A0F3RAD3-F1
#
_cell.length_a   1.000
_cell.length_b   1.000
_cell.length_c   1.000
_cell.angle_alpha   90.00
_cell.angle_beta   90.00
_cell.angle_gamma   90.00
#
_symmetry.space_group_name_H-M   'P 1'
#
loop_
_entity.id
_entity.type
_entity.pdbx_description
1 polymer ?
#
loop_
_entity_poly.entity_id
_entity_poly.type
_entity_poly.pdbx_seq_one_letter_code
_entity_poly.pdbx_strand_id
1 'polypeptide(L)'
;MSDFGEKIHEFIDTGNNKNVSTNVNTSGATTAVTTTTTTYSNNHKPYKTTEIRNEHNKCYGEIREETIKTHIKFRLNKHYPITIIEYRSLSLPDKIIPGWSFDFKFVLSGPNGDKMEAKDNAYLGINYNLEGKICKLTVPNPPVVSQNPLWPALVMYHGQIYTLPVNSGHYNYLVQKVYEHSGMVTIGHEDPPYSLELIS
;
A
#
# COMPACT_ATOMS: atom_id res chain seq x y z
N MET A 1 1.40 25.45 24.02
CA MET A 1 1.23 23.98 24.13
C MET A 1 -0.20 23.70 23.70
N SER A 2 -0.36 23.13 22.51
CA SER A 2 -1.67 22.77 21.96
C SER A 2 -1.51 21.40 21.33
N ASP A 3 -2.09 20.39 21.98
CA ASP A 3 -2.18 19.00 21.56
C ASP A 3 -2.78 18.92 20.15
N PHE A 4 -1.92 18.74 19.14
CA PHE A 4 -2.35 18.22 17.85
C PHE A 4 -2.25 16.70 17.93
N GLY A 5 -3.34 16.09 18.39
CA GLY A 5 -3.48 14.64 18.41
C GLY A 5 -3.26 14.07 17.00
N GLU A 6 -2.25 13.21 16.90
CA GLU A 6 -1.97 12.37 15.74
C GLU A 6 -3.20 11.46 15.52
N LYS A 7 -4.00 11.75 14.49
CA LYS A 7 -5.21 10.96 14.17
C LYS A 7 -4.82 9.84 13.22
N ILE A 8 -5.02 8.61 13.68
CA ILE A 8 -4.77 7.37 12.94
C ILE A 8 -6.01 7.06 12.08
N HIS A 9 -5.84 6.82 10.77
CA HIS A 9 -6.90 6.34 9.88
C HIS A 9 -6.58 4.91 9.42
N GLU A 10 -7.49 3.97 9.69
CA GLU A 10 -7.22 2.54 9.61
C GLU A 10 -7.99 1.80 8.50
N PHE A 11 -7.28 0.86 7.87
CA PHE A 11 -7.69 -0.23 6.96
C PHE A 11 -8.68 0.09 5.83
N ILE A 12 -8.17 0.27 4.61
CA ILE A 12 -8.98 0.21 3.39
C ILE A 12 -9.08 -1.26 2.94
N ASP A 13 -10.18 -1.93 3.30
CA ASP A 13 -10.54 -3.24 2.75
C ASP A 13 -11.37 -3.09 1.46
N THR A 14 -10.72 -3.21 0.31
CA THR A 14 -11.36 -3.17 -1.03
C THR A 14 -12.08 -4.47 -1.44
N GLY A 15 -12.66 -5.23 -0.51
CA GLY A 15 -13.42 -6.47 -0.77
C GLY A 15 -14.68 -6.32 -1.64
N ASN A 16 -15.09 -7.40 -2.31
CA ASN A 16 -16.05 -7.42 -3.44
C ASN A 16 -17.49 -6.92 -3.19
N ASN A 17 -18.03 -6.27 -4.23
CA ASN A 17 -19.45 -6.11 -4.58
C ASN A 17 -20.46 -5.92 -3.44
N LYS A 18 -20.57 -4.67 -3.00
CA LYS A 18 -21.78 -3.88 -2.72
C LYS A 18 -21.31 -2.46 -2.45
N ASN A 19 -22.19 -1.45 -2.47
CA ASN A 19 -21.85 -0.15 -1.89
C ASN A 19 -21.57 -0.37 -0.39
N VAL A 20 -20.32 -0.63 -0.04
CA VAL A 20 -19.89 -0.86 1.34
C VAL A 20 -19.22 0.42 1.80
N SER A 21 -19.93 1.18 2.63
CA SER A 21 -19.30 2.14 3.54
C SER A 21 -18.65 1.31 4.64
N THR A 22 -17.31 1.23 4.65
CA THR A 22 -16.56 0.62 5.75
C THR A 22 -16.36 1.67 6.84
N ASN A 23 -17.10 1.54 7.94
CA ASN A 23 -16.74 2.15 9.23
C ASN A 23 -15.90 1.13 10.00
N VAL A 24 -14.60 1.39 10.18
CA VAL A 24 -13.73 0.56 11.03
C VAL A 24 -13.56 1.28 12.36
N ASN A 25 -14.12 0.69 13.42
CA ASN A 25 -13.97 1.15 14.79
C ASN A 25 -12.73 0.52 15.41
N THR A 26 -11.75 1.34 15.81
CA THR A 26 -10.83 1.04 16.89
C THR A 26 -10.82 2.23 17.84
N SER A 27 -10.91 1.95 19.14
CA SER A 27 -11.15 2.92 20.20
C SER A 27 -10.11 4.05 20.22
N GLY A 28 -10.49 5.20 19.66
CA GLY A 28 -9.68 6.42 19.62
C GLY A 28 -9.96 7.24 18.36
N ALA A 29 -11.07 7.99 18.34
CA ALA A 29 -11.43 9.01 17.35
C ALA A 29 -11.01 8.71 15.88
N THR A 30 -11.55 7.63 15.32
CA THR A 30 -11.32 7.22 13.93
C THR A 30 -12.14 8.09 12.97
N THR A 31 -11.50 8.94 12.17
CA THR A 31 -12.20 9.58 11.03
C THR A 31 -12.41 8.55 9.93
N ALA A 32 -13.66 8.40 9.48
CA ALA A 32 -14.04 7.51 8.39
C ALA A 32 -13.48 8.02 7.05
N VAL A 33 -12.76 7.14 6.34
CA VAL A 33 -12.48 7.32 4.91
C VAL A 33 -13.63 6.70 4.15
N THR A 34 -14.56 7.53 3.64
CA THR A 34 -15.63 7.04 2.77
C THR A 34 -15.04 6.65 1.42
N THR A 35 -14.87 5.34 1.21
CA THR A 35 -14.39 4.76 -0.05
C THR A 35 -15.57 4.42 -0.95
N THR A 36 -15.83 5.25 -1.97
CA THR A 36 -16.71 4.82 -3.07
C THR A 36 -15.86 3.99 -4.03
N THR A 37 -16.05 2.67 -4.03
CA THR A 37 -15.38 1.79 -5.00
C THR A 37 -16.20 1.72 -6.27
N THR A 38 -15.69 2.32 -7.34
CA THR A 38 -16.24 2.11 -8.69
C THR A 38 -15.36 1.13 -9.43
N THR A 39 -15.93 -0.02 -9.83
CA THR A 39 -15.26 -0.99 -10.69
C THR A 39 -15.45 -0.57 -12.14
N TYR A 40 -14.35 -0.26 -12.82
CA TYR A 40 -14.38 0.02 -14.25
C TYR A 40 -13.88 -1.20 -15.03
N SER A 41 -14.68 -1.65 -15.99
CA SER A 41 -14.29 -2.67 -16.97
C SER A 41 -14.23 -2.02 -18.34
N ASN A 42 -13.10 -1.39 -18.67
CA ASN A 42 -12.75 -1.17 -20.07
C ASN A 42 -12.01 -2.40 -20.59
N ASN A 43 -12.03 -2.58 -21.91
CA ASN A 43 -11.57 -3.78 -22.65
C ASN A 43 -10.18 -4.35 -22.28
N HIS A 44 -9.39 -3.79 -21.36
CA HIS A 44 -7.99 -4.15 -21.12
C HIS A 44 -7.54 -4.40 -19.65
N LYS A 45 -8.43 -4.44 -18.64
CA LYS A 45 -8.27 -5.07 -17.29
C LYS A 45 -9.16 -4.36 -16.25
N PRO A 46 -9.84 -5.07 -15.34
CA PRO A 46 -10.64 -4.45 -14.29
C PRO A 46 -9.76 -3.73 -13.27
N TYR A 47 -10.18 -2.53 -12.85
CA TYR A 47 -9.56 -1.78 -11.77
C TYR A 47 -10.61 -1.17 -10.83
N LYS A 48 -10.20 -0.87 -9.61
CA LYS A 48 -10.99 -0.19 -8.59
C LYS A 48 -10.41 1.19 -8.35
N THR A 49 -11.26 2.20 -8.21
CA THR A 49 -10.83 3.54 -7.76
C THR A 49 -11.40 3.82 -6.38
N THR A 50 -10.59 4.43 -5.51
CA THR A 50 -10.94 4.89 -4.17
C THR A 50 -10.64 6.37 -4.06
N GLU A 51 -11.64 7.20 -3.75
CA GLU A 51 -11.43 8.62 -3.48
C GLU A 51 -10.82 8.83 -2.09
N ILE A 52 -9.85 9.75 -2.01
CA ILE A 52 -9.28 10.20 -0.74
C ILE A 52 -10.17 11.32 -0.21
N ARG A 53 -10.96 11.04 0.83
CA ARG A 53 -11.90 12.00 1.43
C ARG A 53 -11.61 12.21 2.91
N ASN A 54 -11.84 13.43 3.40
CA ASN A 54 -11.78 13.74 4.84
C ASN A 54 -13.14 13.56 5.53
N GLU A 55 -13.21 13.82 6.85
CA GLU A 55 -14.44 13.81 7.67
C GLU A 55 -15.56 14.71 7.12
N HIS A 56 -15.21 15.75 6.37
CA HIS A 56 -16.17 16.68 5.77
C HIS A 56 -16.63 16.24 4.37
N ASN A 57 -16.32 15.01 3.97
CA ASN A 57 -16.60 14.44 2.65
C ASN A 57 -16.00 15.24 1.48
N LYS A 58 -14.98 16.07 1.72
CA LYS A 58 -14.24 16.75 0.66
C LYS A 58 -13.24 15.77 0.05
N CYS A 59 -13.20 15.70 -1.28
CA CYS A 59 -12.25 14.87 -2.02
C CYS A 59 -10.90 15.61 -2.19
N TYR A 60 -9.82 14.88 -1.99
CA TYR A 60 -8.44 15.37 -2.05
C TYR A 60 -7.60 14.67 -3.13
N GLY A 61 -8.09 13.56 -3.69
CA GLY A 61 -7.39 12.80 -4.72
C GLY A 61 -8.04 11.44 -4.92
N GLU A 62 -7.40 10.59 -5.72
CA GLU A 62 -7.86 9.23 -5.97
C GLU A 62 -6.70 8.24 -5.89
N ILE A 63 -7.02 7.00 -5.52
CA ILE A 63 -6.13 5.86 -5.56
C ILE A 63 -6.76 4.84 -6.49
N ARG A 64 -5.97 4.33 -7.43
CA ARG A 64 -6.41 3.25 -8.33
C ARG A 64 -5.74 1.94 -7.91
N GLU A 65 -6.51 0.86 -7.81
CA GLU A 65 -6.04 -0.48 -7.50
C GLU A 65 -6.30 -1.41 -8.68
N GLU A 66 -5.27 -2.14 -9.09
CA GLU A 66 -5.37 -3.21 -10.06
C GLU A 66 -5.01 -4.56 -9.42
N THR A 67 -5.73 -5.60 -9.79
CA THR A 67 -5.34 -6.99 -9.50
C THR A 67 -4.64 -7.57 -10.72
N ILE A 68 -3.38 -7.96 -10.56
CA ILE A 68 -2.53 -8.42 -11.65
C ILE A 68 -2.23 -9.90 -11.45
N LYS A 69 -2.75 -10.72 -12.38
CA LYS A 69 -2.38 -12.14 -12.49
C LYS A 69 -1.03 -12.29 -13.17
N THR A 70 -0.22 -13.19 -12.65
CA THR A 70 1.17 -13.39 -13.05
C THR A 70 1.62 -14.82 -12.72
N HIS A 71 2.83 -15.20 -13.10
CA HIS A 71 3.46 -16.48 -12.76
C HIS A 71 4.97 -16.27 -12.52
N ILE A 72 5.35 -15.15 -11.89
CA ILE A 72 6.76 -14.81 -11.65
C ILE A 72 7.28 -15.65 -10.49
N LYS A 73 8.44 -16.28 -10.69
CA LYS A 73 9.10 -17.10 -9.68
C LYS A 73 10.31 -16.39 -9.10
N PHE A 74 10.37 -16.36 -7.78
CA PHE A 74 11.49 -15.85 -7.03
C PHE A 74 12.09 -16.95 -6.16
N ARG A 75 13.37 -16.82 -5.84
CA ARG A 75 14.08 -17.64 -4.86
C ARG A 75 14.44 -16.80 -3.67
N LEU A 76 13.92 -17.13 -2.49
CA LEU A 76 14.26 -16.46 -1.24
C LEU A 76 15.49 -17.10 -0.61
N ASN A 77 16.54 -16.33 -0.31
CA ASN A 77 17.73 -16.79 0.43
C ASN A 77 18.32 -18.11 -0.12
N LYS A 78 18.27 -18.31 -1.44
CA LYS A 78 18.68 -19.56 -2.13
C LYS A 78 17.86 -20.82 -1.76
N HIS A 79 16.72 -20.67 -1.07
CA HIS A 79 15.79 -21.74 -0.72
C HIS A 79 14.71 -21.97 -1.82
N TYR A 80 13.60 -22.62 -1.48
CA TYR A 80 12.59 -23.06 -2.44
C TYR A 80 11.99 -21.91 -3.27
N PRO A 81 11.62 -22.18 -4.53
CA PRO A 81 11.01 -21.19 -5.41
C PRO A 81 9.61 -20.81 -4.91
N ILE A 82 9.34 -19.51 -4.83
CA ILE A 82 8.02 -18.94 -4.54
C ILE A 82 7.48 -18.40 -5.85
N THR A 83 6.25 -18.77 -6.20
CA THR A 83 5.57 -18.24 -7.38
C THR A 83 4.56 -17.20 -6.93
N ILE A 84 4.69 -15.97 -7.44
CA ILE A 84 3.64 -14.96 -7.32
C ILE A 84 2.64 -15.23 -8.44
N ILE A 85 1.41 -15.59 -8.07
CA ILE A 85 0.31 -15.91 -8.98
C ILE A 85 -0.57 -14.68 -9.21
N GLU A 86 -0.74 -13.87 -8.16
CA GLU A 86 -1.56 -12.68 -8.20
C GLU A 86 -1.04 -11.66 -7.20
N TYR A 87 -1.11 -10.37 -7.54
CA TYR A 87 -0.79 -9.29 -6.61
C TYR A 87 -1.62 -8.05 -6.89
N ARG A 88 -1.66 -7.13 -5.92
CA ARG A 88 -2.31 -5.83 -6.04
C ARG A 88 -1.30 -4.76 -6.41
N SER A 89 -1.66 -3.89 -7.35
CA SER A 89 -0.86 -2.71 -7.71
C SER A 89 -1.71 -1.46 -7.53
N LEU A 90 -1.44 -0.73 -6.46
CA LEU A 90 -1.98 0.60 -6.24
C LEU A 90 -1.15 1.63 -7.02
N SER A 91 -1.86 2.52 -7.71
CA SER A 91 -1.35 3.78 -8.21
C SER A 91 -1.73 4.85 -7.18
N LEU A 92 -0.75 5.23 -6.37
CA LEU A 92 -0.88 6.23 -5.32
C LEU A 92 -0.33 7.57 -5.85
N PRO A 93 -1.06 8.67 -5.67
CA PRO A 93 -0.57 9.97 -6.12
C PRO A 93 0.62 10.41 -5.26
N ASP A 94 1.64 11.06 -5.82
CA ASP A 94 2.69 11.68 -4.98
C ASP A 94 2.21 12.97 -4.30
N LYS A 95 1.14 13.57 -4.84
CA LYS A 95 0.50 14.77 -4.35
C LYS A 95 -1.02 14.66 -4.38
N ILE A 96 -1.63 15.13 -3.31
CA ILE A 96 -3.07 15.35 -3.17
C ILE A 96 -3.35 16.85 -3.04
N ILE A 97 -4.63 17.23 -3.04
CA ILE A 97 -5.04 18.61 -2.78
C ILE A 97 -4.51 19.05 -1.40
N PRO A 98 -3.96 20.27 -1.24
CA PRO A 98 -3.53 20.76 0.07
C PRO A 98 -4.70 21.01 1.05
N GLY A 99 -4.37 21.05 2.34
CA GLY A 99 -5.28 21.45 3.42
C GLY A 99 -5.82 20.29 4.28
N TRP A 100 -5.26 19.09 4.16
CA TRP A 100 -5.53 17.98 5.09
C TRP A 100 -4.36 17.01 5.09
N SER A 101 -4.12 16.35 6.23
CA SER A 101 -3.11 15.28 6.34
C SER A 101 -3.79 13.92 6.37
N PHE A 102 -3.18 12.95 5.72
CA PHE A 102 -3.71 11.59 5.65
C PHE A 102 -2.61 10.60 6.01
N ASP A 103 -2.95 9.60 6.80
CA ASP A 103 -2.12 8.43 7.04
C ASP A 103 -2.88 7.20 6.55
N PHE A 104 -2.29 6.45 5.63
CA PHE A 104 -2.89 5.26 5.05
C PHE A 104 -2.05 4.04 5.36
N LYS A 105 -2.72 2.95 5.73
CA LYS A 105 -2.12 1.63 5.89
C LYS A 105 -2.74 0.66 4.88
N PHE A 106 -1.92 0.13 4.00
CA PHE A 106 -2.34 -0.87 3.02
C PHE A 106 -1.77 -2.23 3.42
N VAL A 107 -2.66 -3.17 3.72
CA VAL A 107 -2.28 -4.55 4.05
C VAL A 107 -1.49 -5.18 2.92
N LEU A 108 -0.56 -6.07 3.26
CA LEU A 108 0.20 -6.84 2.29
C LEU A 108 -0.65 -7.96 1.68
N SER A 109 -0.16 -8.55 0.58
CA SER A 109 -0.80 -9.73 -0.02
C SER A 109 0.19 -10.90 -0.12
N GLY A 110 -0.29 -12.10 0.18
CA GLY A 110 0.47 -13.34 -0.03
C GLY A 110 0.72 -13.63 -1.52
N PRO A 111 1.50 -14.68 -1.83
CA PRO A 111 1.83 -15.04 -3.22
C PRO A 111 0.63 -15.37 -4.11
N ASN A 112 -0.51 -15.75 -3.52
CA ASN A 112 -1.75 -16.07 -4.23
C ASN A 112 -2.72 -14.88 -4.33
N GLY A 113 -2.30 -13.68 -3.88
CA GLY A 113 -3.14 -12.47 -3.87
C GLY A 113 -4.03 -12.32 -2.64
N ASP A 114 -4.09 -13.34 -1.76
CA ASP A 114 -4.80 -13.29 -0.49
C ASP A 114 -4.27 -12.16 0.39
N LYS A 115 -5.18 -11.36 0.95
CA LYS A 115 -4.81 -10.28 1.88
C LYS A 115 -4.32 -10.91 3.18
N MET A 116 -3.25 -10.34 3.73
CA MET A 116 -2.78 -10.68 5.06
C MET A 116 -3.85 -10.36 6.11
N GLU A 117 -3.93 -11.15 7.19
CA GLU A 117 -4.94 -10.95 8.22
C GLU A 117 -4.75 -9.61 8.94
N ALA A 118 -5.86 -8.91 9.20
CA ALA A 118 -5.82 -7.56 9.79
C ALA A 118 -5.25 -7.50 11.22
N LYS A 119 -5.13 -8.65 11.90
CA LYS A 119 -4.49 -8.75 13.23
C LYS A 119 -2.98 -8.56 13.17
N ASP A 120 -2.39 -8.70 11.98
CA ASP A 120 -0.96 -8.55 11.79
C ASP A 120 -0.63 -7.09 11.44
N ASN A 121 0.41 -6.54 12.07
CA ASN A 121 0.80 -5.12 11.91
C ASN A 121 1.63 -4.83 10.65
N ALA A 122 1.69 -5.74 9.67
CA ALA A 122 2.47 -5.51 8.45
C ALA A 122 1.66 -4.76 7.39
N TYR A 123 2.16 -3.60 6.98
CA TYR A 123 1.51 -2.78 5.97
C TYR A 123 2.51 -1.93 5.19
N LEU A 124 2.09 -1.47 4.01
CA LEU A 124 2.66 -0.30 3.37
C LEU A 124 1.96 0.94 3.94
N GLY A 125 2.70 1.78 4.65
CA GLY A 125 2.22 3.01 5.27
C GLY A 125 2.56 4.23 4.42
N ILE A 126 1.60 5.14 4.21
CA ILE A 126 1.79 6.36 3.40
C ILE A 126 1.19 7.55 4.14
N ASN A 127 2.01 8.57 4.38
CA ASN A 127 1.57 9.82 4.98
C ASN A 127 1.66 10.99 3.98
N TYR A 128 0.57 11.75 3.87
CA TYR A 128 0.54 13.06 3.20
C TYR A 128 0.46 14.17 4.25
N ASN A 129 1.31 15.18 4.12
CA ASN A 129 1.30 16.36 4.98
C ASN A 129 0.22 17.38 4.56
N LEU A 130 0.07 18.48 5.31
CA LEU A 130 -0.91 19.54 5.03
C LEU A 130 -0.72 20.24 3.68
N GLU A 131 0.48 20.17 3.09
CA GLU A 131 0.74 20.67 1.74
C GLU A 131 0.28 19.69 0.65
N GLY A 132 -0.28 18.55 1.04
CA GLY A 132 -0.70 17.48 0.15
C GLY A 132 0.45 16.65 -0.40
N LYS A 133 1.67 16.78 0.14
CA LYS A 133 2.85 16.03 -0.33
C LYS A 133 3.03 14.76 0.47
N ILE A 134 3.39 13.67 -0.20
CA ILE A 134 3.89 12.47 0.51
C ILE A 134 5.16 12.82 1.28
N CYS A 135 5.18 12.54 2.59
CA CYS A 135 6.30 12.87 3.48
C CYS A 135 6.81 11.70 4.31
N LYS A 136 6.06 10.59 4.39
CA LYS A 136 6.52 9.37 5.06
C LYS A 136 6.05 8.14 4.32
N LEU A 137 6.96 7.20 4.14
CA LEU A 137 6.67 5.83 3.71
C LEU A 137 7.07 4.88 4.84
N THR A 138 6.23 3.92 5.19
CA THR A 138 6.55 2.91 6.21
C THR A 138 6.41 1.51 5.61
N VAL A 139 7.37 0.64 5.89
CA VAL A 139 7.38 -0.77 5.47
C VAL A 139 7.92 -1.64 6.62
N PRO A 140 7.47 -2.89 6.75
CA PRO A 140 7.88 -3.74 7.88
C PRO A 140 9.36 -4.16 7.78
N ASN A 141 9.87 -4.36 6.55
CA ASN A 141 11.25 -4.70 6.25
C ASN A 141 11.71 -4.03 4.95
N PRO A 142 13.03 -3.93 4.69
CA PRO A 142 13.55 -3.33 3.46
C PRO A 142 13.00 -4.08 2.23
N PRO A 143 12.25 -3.45 1.31
CA PRO A 143 11.65 -4.18 0.20
C PRO A 143 12.67 -4.57 -0.85
N VAL A 144 12.40 -5.67 -1.56
CA VAL A 144 13.12 -6.02 -2.78
C VAL A 144 12.32 -5.57 -3.99
N VAL A 145 12.94 -4.72 -4.79
CA VAL A 145 12.39 -4.18 -6.03
C VAL A 145 13.02 -4.87 -7.24
N SER A 146 12.18 -5.26 -8.19
CA SER A 146 12.62 -5.85 -9.45
C SER A 146 13.17 -4.80 -10.41
N GLN A 147 14.09 -5.23 -11.29
CA GLN A 147 14.51 -4.44 -12.44
C GLN A 147 13.36 -4.17 -13.41
N ASN A 148 12.39 -5.09 -13.52
CA ASN A 148 11.17 -4.82 -14.24
C ASN A 148 10.24 -3.97 -13.36
N PRO A 149 10.00 -2.69 -13.70
CA PRO A 149 9.22 -1.79 -12.86
C PRO A 149 7.75 -2.25 -12.72
N LEU A 150 7.25 -3.07 -13.64
CA LEU A 150 5.87 -3.58 -13.64
C LEU A 150 5.69 -4.83 -12.77
N TRP A 151 6.71 -5.30 -12.07
CA TRP A 151 6.62 -6.44 -11.17
C TRP A 151 6.37 -6.01 -9.73
N PRO A 152 5.76 -6.85 -8.88
CA PRO A 152 5.47 -6.47 -7.50
C PRO A 152 6.75 -6.07 -6.76
N ALA A 153 6.65 -5.06 -5.90
CA ALA A 153 7.64 -4.90 -4.84
C ALA A 153 7.39 -5.97 -3.77
N LEU A 154 8.44 -6.64 -3.32
CA LEU A 154 8.34 -7.76 -2.39
C LEU A 154 8.90 -7.38 -1.02
N VAL A 155 8.35 -7.99 0.02
CA VAL A 155 8.86 -7.82 1.38
C VAL A 155 8.81 -9.15 2.13
N MET A 156 9.84 -9.43 2.93
CA MET A 156 9.80 -10.54 3.88
C MET A 156 9.15 -10.07 5.17
N TYR A 157 8.26 -10.88 5.74
CA TYR A 157 7.65 -10.65 7.04
C TYR A 157 7.45 -11.98 7.76
N HIS A 158 7.99 -12.12 8.97
CA HIS A 158 8.01 -13.36 9.76
C HIS A 158 8.45 -14.59 8.94
N GLY A 159 9.56 -14.45 8.22
CA GLY A 159 10.15 -15.50 7.39
C GLY A 159 9.36 -15.88 6.12
N GLN A 160 8.28 -15.18 5.80
CA GLN A 160 7.46 -15.42 4.60
C GLN A 160 7.52 -14.23 3.64
N ILE A 161 7.29 -14.48 2.34
CA ILE A 161 7.30 -13.42 1.32
C ILE A 161 5.90 -12.95 1.03
N TYR A 162 5.76 -11.63 1.06
CA TYR A 162 4.56 -10.91 0.71
C TYR A 162 4.85 -9.92 -0.41
N THR A 163 3.79 -9.56 -1.11
CA THR A 163 3.77 -8.46 -2.07
C THR A 163 3.33 -7.19 -1.35
N LEU A 164 4.09 -6.11 -1.53
CA LEU A 164 3.56 -4.78 -1.26
C LEU A 164 2.44 -4.51 -2.27
N PRO A 165 1.41 -3.73 -1.90
CA PRO A 165 0.30 -3.42 -2.79
C PRO A 165 0.69 -2.35 -3.83
N VAL A 166 1.92 -2.38 -4.35
CA VAL A 166 2.48 -1.51 -5.39
C VAL A 166 3.50 -2.31 -6.20
N ASN A 167 3.68 -1.94 -7.48
CA ASN A 167 4.79 -2.47 -8.26
C ASN A 167 6.13 -1.80 -7.89
N SER A 168 7.23 -2.41 -8.34
CA SER A 168 8.61 -2.01 -8.04
C SER A 168 8.93 -0.61 -8.53
N GLY A 169 8.45 -0.24 -9.73
CA GLY A 169 8.64 1.09 -10.29
C GLY A 169 7.92 2.16 -9.46
N HIS A 170 6.69 1.88 -9.07
CA HIS A 170 5.88 2.81 -8.28
C HIS A 170 6.41 2.94 -6.85
N TYR A 171 6.86 1.85 -6.22
CA TYR A 171 7.55 1.93 -4.93
C TYR A 171 8.78 2.85 -4.99
N ASN A 172 9.66 2.66 -5.98
CA ASN A 172 10.83 3.50 -6.17
C ASN A 172 10.45 4.97 -6.41
N TYR A 173 9.40 5.21 -7.19
CA TYR A 173 8.84 6.54 -7.40
C TYR A 173 8.39 7.21 -6.10
N LEU A 174 7.63 6.49 -5.26
CA LEU A 174 7.18 7.00 -3.96
C LEU A 174 8.35 7.31 -3.03
N VAL A 175 9.35 6.43 -2.96
CA VAL A 175 10.59 6.64 -2.18
C VAL A 175 11.31 7.91 -2.65
N GLN A 176 11.48 8.07 -3.97
CA GLN A 176 12.09 9.27 -4.54
C GLN A 176 11.31 10.53 -4.14
N LYS A 177 9.98 10.51 -4.25
CA LYS A 177 9.13 11.65 -3.92
C LYS A 177 9.16 12.01 -2.44
N VAL A 178 9.21 11.02 -1.56
CA VAL A 178 9.40 11.24 -0.12
C VAL A 178 10.70 12.02 0.13
N TYR A 179 11.81 11.62 -0.49
CA TYR A 179 13.08 12.33 -0.31
C TYR A 179 13.10 13.71 -0.96
N GLU A 180 12.51 13.88 -2.15
CA GLU A 180 12.33 15.20 -2.79
C GLU A 180 11.52 16.16 -1.90
N HIS A 181 10.59 15.62 -1.11
CA HIS A 181 9.80 16.38 -0.15
C HIS A 181 10.44 16.48 1.25
N SER A 182 11.73 16.12 1.39
CA SER A 182 12.45 16.11 2.68
C SER A 182 11.80 15.25 3.77
N GLY A 183 11.06 14.22 3.33
CA GLY A 183 10.44 13.22 4.16
C GLY A 183 11.38 12.06 4.52
N MET A 184 10.81 10.99 5.07
CA MET A 184 11.58 9.80 5.46
C MET A 184 10.91 8.49 5.07
N VAL A 185 11.73 7.47 4.81
CA VAL A 185 11.28 6.07 4.72
C VAL A 185 11.62 5.38 6.03
N THR A 186 10.62 4.83 6.70
CA THR A 186 10.77 4.08 7.95
C THR A 186 10.65 2.59 7.68
N ILE A 187 11.59 1.81 8.24
CA ILE A 187 11.65 0.36 8.10
C ILE A 187 11.55 -0.24 9.51
N GLY A 188 10.61 -1.17 9.72
CA GLY A 188 10.39 -1.82 11.02
C GLY A 188 11.53 -2.74 11.48
N HIS A 189 12.22 -3.39 10.54
CA HIS A 189 13.27 -4.40 10.79
C HIS A 189 12.79 -5.62 11.57
N GLU A 190 11.60 -6.11 11.19
CA GLU A 190 10.96 -7.28 11.82
C GLU A 190 11.68 -8.61 11.50
N ASP A 191 12.46 -8.68 10.41
CA ASP A 191 13.19 -9.87 10.01
C ASP A 191 14.68 -9.61 9.71
N PRO A 192 15.53 -10.66 9.76
CA PRO A 192 16.91 -10.59 9.31
C PRO A 192 17.04 -10.18 7.82
N PRO A 193 18.23 -9.69 7.41
CA PRO A 193 18.51 -9.41 6.00
C PRO A 193 18.21 -10.62 5.10
N TYR A 194 17.62 -10.36 3.95
CA TYR A 194 17.23 -11.39 2.99
C TYR A 194 17.54 -10.95 1.56
N SER A 195 17.63 -11.93 0.67
CA SER A 195 17.85 -11.73 -0.76
C SER A 195 16.80 -12.48 -1.56
N LEU A 196 16.29 -11.84 -2.61
CA LEU A 196 15.42 -12.47 -3.59
C LEU A 196 16.12 -12.50 -4.96
N GLU A 197 16.12 -13.67 -5.57
CA GLU A 197 16.63 -13.90 -6.93
C GLU A 197 15.44 -14.21 -7.85
N LEU A 198 15.30 -13.48 -8.96
CA LEU A 198 14.38 -13.86 -10.02
C LEU A 198 14.88 -15.14 -10.69
N ILE A 199 14.02 -16.13 -10.87
CA ILE A 199 14.41 -17.40 -11.50
C ILE A 199 13.59 -17.77 -12.76
N SER A 200 12.37 -17.25 -12.94
CA SER A 200 11.60 -17.34 -14.20
C SER A 200 10.35 -16.48 -14.20
#